data_AF-A0A8H5FFH3-F1
#
_entry.id   AF-A0A8H5FFH3-F1
#
_cell.length_a   1.000
_cell.length_b   1.000
_cell.length_c   1.000
_cell.angle_alpha   90.00
_cell.angle_beta   90.00
_cell.angle_gamma   90.00
#
_symmetry.space_group_name_H-M   'P 1'
#
loop_
_entity.id
_entity.type
_entity.pdbx_description
1 polymer ?
#
loop_
_entity_poly.entity_id
_entity_poly.type
_entity_poly.pdbx_seq_one_letter_code
_entity_poly.pdbx_strand_id
1 'polypeptide(L)'
;MSSTTLLSSSGTKMKRTRSNNTSLLLSPSKRNRPEVHEEKVQEPPKHKDLFSWTLSPEAIAPCHIRDVLSLQDRPENDKPRGPSDKLSAADFYWLGRVPCRNVQIVGIVVGVSQYESRSTYIVDDGTDIIECSLRTQPIKQIPQPGRPPPIAPEFPPPVASVGETVRVIGKVSKGIKFGDWQIAINTITLCSSGNDEFKHYMDVLKLHETRYSPTIGPFSIPRLALRDIVPPTPRPGPSTPTRKSIVQEPSSGISNYNVQSSPVTIIASSPIKNESIPASPTKLRHPSRLHHAELTRNTFRIYLKYFMDSGPSHSTDDVDYDDRSDPFAPSFANETSASLLTPTKDSTPRPTFSKSMSRPKIDPLDFSKFSTTAPLNDKPPLRGYSISYLRRVPELVLLANRVAKQEIRLARKQAKEKEKKDLKAKPTSSASSSTAAKARLPTIKDIKRLFIRAVNDLYREGSIVIWDCPSYSCSDVYGGDTSFLWKTSTSMSYPPTADSTANSSSKSTLLPNLEGESKDGELSDPDSNEDVYISLTPVFLAKCLEEVIPIVQEKERKRVASSGRPQPYRGASVEGLLHHLKTDDKWTFVHIDSVEAALKYLEEDGRAWMSGKGQWQLTV
;
A
#
# COMPACT_ATOMS: atom_id res chain seq x y z
N MET A 1 18.72 -1.57 49.68
CA MET A 1 17.53 -2.10 50.36
C MET A 1 16.94 -3.17 49.46
N SER A 2 17.21 -4.42 49.81
CA SER A 2 16.90 -5.62 49.03
C SER A 2 15.50 -6.12 49.35
N SER A 3 14.77 -6.65 48.37
CA SER A 3 13.67 -7.60 48.60
C SER A 3 13.42 -8.40 47.32
N THR A 4 13.92 -9.64 47.32
CA THR A 4 13.68 -10.67 46.31
C THR A 4 12.82 -11.74 46.96
N THR A 5 11.62 -11.98 46.42
CA THR A 5 10.68 -13.00 46.92
C THR A 5 10.74 -14.23 46.01
N LEU A 6 11.22 -15.35 46.56
CA LEU A 6 11.21 -16.68 45.92
C LEU A 6 9.94 -17.44 46.38
N LEU A 7 9.21 -18.01 45.42
CA LEU A 7 8.09 -18.94 45.68
C LEU A 7 8.50 -20.35 45.27
N SER A 8 8.54 -21.25 46.27
CA SER A 8 8.85 -22.67 46.16
C SER A 8 7.61 -23.48 45.75
N SER A 9 7.75 -24.38 44.76
CA SER A 9 6.72 -25.38 44.44
C SER A 9 7.06 -26.73 45.09
N SER A 10 6.13 -27.25 45.88
CA SER A 10 6.21 -28.56 46.54
C SER A 10 5.59 -29.64 45.65
N GLY A 11 6.37 -30.68 45.35
CA GLY A 11 5.91 -31.86 44.60
C GLY A 11 5.14 -32.85 45.46
N THR A 12 3.90 -33.15 45.07
CA THR A 12 3.06 -34.20 45.65
C THR A 12 3.24 -35.54 44.91
N LYS A 13 3.81 -36.52 45.61
CA LYS A 13 3.91 -37.93 45.23
C LYS A 13 2.53 -38.60 45.31
N MET A 14 2.01 -39.11 44.19
CA MET A 14 0.83 -40.00 44.20
C MET A 14 1.24 -41.43 44.58
N LYS A 15 0.52 -41.95 45.58
CA LYS A 15 0.68 -43.25 46.23
C LYS A 15 -0.13 -44.29 45.45
N ARG A 16 0.53 -45.34 44.95
CA ARG A 16 -0.10 -46.54 44.38
C ARG A 16 -0.87 -47.29 45.47
N THR A 17 -2.19 -47.42 45.32
CA THR A 17 -3.01 -48.36 46.08
C THR A 17 -3.33 -49.58 45.23
N ARG A 18 -2.77 -50.73 45.62
CA ARG A 18 -3.22 -52.08 45.23
C ARG A 18 -4.61 -52.31 45.82
N SER A 19 -5.55 -52.77 45.01
CA SER A 19 -6.81 -53.36 45.46
C SER A 19 -6.98 -54.72 44.82
N ASN A 20 -7.30 -55.69 45.67
CA ASN A 20 -7.29 -57.12 45.42
C ASN A 20 -8.50 -57.61 44.61
N ASN A 21 -8.25 -58.76 43.99
CA ASN A 21 -9.17 -59.71 43.40
C ASN A 21 -10.42 -59.99 44.24
N THR A 22 -11.58 -59.99 43.57
CA THR A 22 -12.70 -60.86 43.90
C THR A 22 -13.25 -61.46 42.60
N SER A 23 -13.10 -62.77 42.47
CA SER A 23 -13.66 -63.59 41.41
C SER A 23 -15.18 -63.69 41.55
N LEU A 24 -15.91 -63.35 40.50
CA LEU A 24 -17.29 -63.77 40.32
C LEU A 24 -17.40 -64.51 39.00
N LEU A 25 -17.64 -65.82 39.13
CA LEU A 25 -18.04 -66.74 38.08
C LEU A 25 -19.39 -66.30 37.51
N LEU A 26 -19.40 -65.88 36.24
CA LEU A 26 -20.62 -65.74 35.45
C LEU A 26 -20.47 -66.49 34.12
N SER A 27 -21.48 -67.30 33.88
CA SER A 27 -21.83 -68.24 32.83
C SER A 27 -21.41 -67.88 31.39
N PRO A 28 -21.21 -68.87 30.50
CA PRO A 28 -20.82 -68.66 29.11
C PRO A 28 -21.98 -68.03 28.31
N SER A 29 -22.04 -66.70 28.30
CA SER A 29 -22.92 -65.95 27.40
C SER A 29 -22.34 -65.98 25.99
N LYS A 30 -23.23 -66.27 25.02
CA LYS A 30 -22.93 -66.43 23.59
C LYS A 30 -21.99 -65.33 23.11
N ARG A 31 -20.82 -65.77 22.64
CA ARG A 31 -19.78 -64.97 22.00
C ARG A 31 -20.35 -64.38 20.70
N ASN A 32 -21.05 -63.25 20.80
CA ASN A 32 -21.25 -62.38 19.65
C ASN A 32 -19.85 -61.93 19.23
N ARG A 33 -19.40 -62.49 18.11
CA ARG A 33 -18.22 -62.04 17.37
C ARG A 33 -18.34 -60.51 17.30
N PRO A 34 -17.42 -59.73 17.90
CA PRO A 34 -17.43 -58.30 17.65
C PRO A 34 -17.37 -58.15 16.14
N GLU A 35 -18.42 -57.59 15.54
CA GLU A 35 -18.30 -57.06 14.20
C GLU A 35 -17.13 -56.11 14.28
N VAL A 36 -16.00 -56.54 13.71
CA VAL A 36 -14.92 -55.65 13.36
C VAL A 36 -15.60 -54.70 12.39
N HIS A 37 -16.07 -53.55 12.90
CA HIS A 37 -16.44 -52.43 12.06
C HIS A 37 -15.17 -52.12 11.30
N GLU A 38 -15.05 -52.67 10.09
CA GLU A 38 -14.10 -52.20 9.10
C GLU A 38 -14.35 -50.71 9.01
N GLU A 39 -13.45 -49.95 9.62
CA GLU A 39 -13.47 -48.51 9.61
C GLU A 39 -13.26 -48.12 8.15
N LYS A 40 -14.37 -47.99 7.41
CA LYS A 40 -14.36 -47.62 6.00
C LYS A 40 -13.53 -46.36 5.90
N VAL A 41 -12.34 -46.49 5.31
CA VAL A 41 -11.43 -45.40 5.01
C VAL A 41 -12.27 -44.32 4.34
N GLN A 42 -12.49 -43.21 5.04
CA GLN A 42 -13.35 -42.16 4.52
C GLN A 42 -12.67 -41.57 3.30
N GLU A 43 -13.32 -41.70 2.15
CA GLU A 43 -12.86 -41.03 0.94
C GLU A 43 -12.73 -39.52 1.20
N PRO A 44 -11.69 -38.86 0.66
CA PRO A 44 -11.50 -37.43 0.84
C PRO A 44 -12.74 -36.67 0.33
N PRO A 45 -13.19 -35.61 1.04
CA PRO A 45 -14.38 -34.87 0.66
C PRO A 45 -14.26 -34.31 -0.76
N LYS A 46 -15.32 -34.45 -1.56
CA LYS A 46 -15.31 -33.89 -2.91
C LYS A 46 -15.38 -32.37 -2.83
N HIS A 47 -14.82 -31.68 -3.82
CA HIS A 47 -14.80 -30.21 -3.87
C HIS A 47 -16.17 -29.57 -3.67
N LYS A 48 -17.23 -30.17 -4.24
CA LYS A 48 -18.61 -29.69 -4.10
C LYS A 48 -19.08 -29.75 -2.64
N ASP A 49 -18.68 -30.77 -1.90
CA ASP A 49 -19.03 -30.95 -0.48
C ASP A 49 -18.28 -29.92 0.38
N LEU A 50 -16.99 -29.70 0.09
CA LEU A 50 -16.20 -28.65 0.73
C LEU A 50 -16.81 -27.27 0.49
N PHE A 51 -17.13 -26.94 -0.77
CA PHE A 51 -17.78 -25.68 -1.10
C PHE A 51 -19.11 -25.52 -0.36
N SER A 52 -19.97 -26.53 -0.38
CA SER A 52 -21.25 -26.51 0.34
C SER A 52 -21.05 -26.28 1.85
N TRP A 53 -20.02 -26.91 2.44
CA TRP A 53 -19.69 -26.71 3.85
C TRP A 53 -19.21 -25.28 4.12
N THR A 54 -18.42 -24.65 3.25
CA THR A 54 -17.97 -23.25 3.42
C THR A 54 -19.10 -22.20 3.41
N LEU A 55 -20.30 -22.58 2.96
CA LEU A 55 -21.50 -21.75 3.03
C LEU A 55 -22.24 -21.88 4.37
N SER A 56 -21.89 -22.87 5.20
CA SER A 56 -22.48 -23.07 6.53
C SER A 56 -21.93 -22.07 7.55
N PRO A 57 -22.69 -21.72 8.61
CA PRO A 57 -22.21 -20.85 9.67
C PRO A 57 -21.05 -21.46 10.46
N GLU A 58 -20.95 -22.80 10.53
CA GLU A 58 -19.85 -23.50 11.21
C GLU A 58 -18.50 -23.38 10.49
N ALA A 59 -18.52 -22.93 9.23
CA ALA A 59 -17.34 -22.69 8.42
C ALA A 59 -16.85 -21.23 8.48
N ILE A 60 -17.45 -20.38 9.32
CA ILE A 60 -16.88 -19.07 9.65
C ILE A 60 -15.63 -19.31 10.49
N ALA A 61 -14.46 -19.02 9.94
CA ALA A 61 -13.18 -19.28 10.60
C ALA A 61 -12.77 -18.07 11.46
N PRO A 62 -12.68 -18.20 12.80
CA PRO A 62 -12.01 -17.20 13.63
C PRO A 62 -10.52 -17.22 13.31
N CYS A 63 -9.95 -16.08 12.94
CA CYS A 63 -8.54 -15.98 12.60
C CYS A 63 -7.98 -14.59 12.89
N HIS A 64 -6.66 -14.45 12.73
CA HIS A 64 -5.98 -13.16 12.71
C HIS A 64 -6.08 -12.51 11.34
N ILE A 65 -5.81 -11.22 11.25
CA ILE A 65 -5.72 -10.54 9.96
C ILE A 65 -4.56 -11.09 9.13
N ARG A 66 -3.41 -11.35 9.76
CA ARG A 66 -2.27 -11.99 9.09
C ARG A 66 -2.63 -13.34 8.46
N ASP A 67 -3.50 -14.11 9.11
CA ASP A 67 -4.01 -15.37 8.56
C ASP A 67 -4.76 -15.14 7.25
N VAL A 68 -5.64 -14.12 7.21
CA VAL A 68 -6.40 -13.73 6.01
C VAL A 68 -5.45 -13.37 4.86
N LEU A 69 -4.38 -12.63 5.14
CA LEU A 69 -3.41 -12.22 4.14
C LEU A 69 -2.56 -13.40 3.61
N SER A 70 -2.40 -14.43 4.43
CA SER A 70 -1.65 -15.66 4.10
C SER A 70 -2.51 -16.80 3.54
N LEU A 71 -3.81 -16.57 3.34
CA LEU A 71 -4.73 -17.59 2.81
C LEU A 71 -4.23 -18.14 1.47
N GLN A 72 -4.23 -19.46 1.36
CA GLN A 72 -3.75 -20.13 0.15
C GLN A 72 -4.90 -20.29 -0.84
N ASP A 73 -4.62 -19.99 -2.11
CA ASP A 73 -5.49 -20.40 -3.20
C ASP A 73 -5.49 -21.93 -3.30
N ARG A 74 -6.51 -22.49 -3.97
CA ARG A 74 -6.57 -23.94 -4.23
C ARG A 74 -5.25 -24.42 -4.84
N PRO A 75 -4.64 -25.51 -4.31
CA PRO A 75 -3.38 -26.03 -4.82
C PRO A 75 -3.51 -26.32 -6.31
N GLU A 76 -2.47 -25.96 -7.06
CA GLU A 76 -2.48 -25.93 -8.53
C GLU A 76 -2.81 -27.28 -9.18
N ASN A 77 -2.49 -28.38 -8.49
CA ASN A 77 -2.77 -29.75 -8.91
C ASN A 77 -4.27 -30.02 -9.12
N ASP A 78 -5.14 -29.26 -8.47
CA ASP A 78 -6.58 -29.43 -8.49
C ASP A 78 -7.32 -28.40 -9.38
N LYS A 79 -6.58 -27.51 -10.06
CA LYS A 79 -7.20 -26.53 -10.96
C LYS A 79 -7.69 -27.25 -12.24
N PRO A 80 -8.97 -27.12 -12.63
CA PRO A 80 -9.41 -27.65 -13.92
C PRO A 80 -8.58 -27.00 -15.03
N ARG A 81 -7.89 -27.81 -15.86
CA ARG A 81 -6.98 -27.37 -16.95
C ARG A 81 -7.70 -26.68 -18.13
N GLY A 82 -8.88 -26.09 -17.91
CA GLY A 82 -9.70 -25.48 -18.95
C GLY A 82 -9.38 -23.99 -19.18
N PRO A 83 -9.09 -23.55 -20.42
CA PRO A 83 -8.82 -22.15 -20.75
C PRO A 83 -10.03 -21.20 -20.65
N SER A 84 -11.24 -21.70 -20.37
CA SER A 84 -12.49 -20.93 -20.41
C SER A 84 -12.93 -20.31 -19.07
N ASP A 85 -12.39 -20.74 -17.92
CA ASP A 85 -12.89 -20.31 -16.59
C ASP A 85 -11.94 -19.36 -15.84
N LYS A 86 -11.20 -18.51 -16.57
CA LYS A 86 -10.29 -17.51 -15.99
C LYS A 86 -10.94 -16.40 -15.14
N LEU A 87 -12.27 -16.41 -14.99
CA LEU A 87 -13.01 -15.42 -14.17
C LEU A 87 -13.78 -16.02 -12.98
N SER A 88 -13.73 -17.33 -12.75
CA SER A 88 -14.29 -17.88 -11.52
C SER A 88 -13.37 -17.50 -10.36
N ALA A 89 -13.69 -16.41 -9.67
CA ALA A 89 -13.10 -16.10 -8.37
C ALA A 89 -13.09 -17.39 -7.53
N ALA A 90 -11.95 -17.70 -6.89
CA ALA A 90 -11.86 -18.87 -6.04
C ALA A 90 -13.07 -18.90 -5.08
N ASP A 91 -13.80 -20.01 -5.11
CA ASP A 91 -15.07 -20.17 -4.40
C ASP A 91 -14.89 -20.13 -2.87
N PHE A 92 -13.71 -20.57 -2.41
CA PHE A 92 -13.19 -20.54 -1.04
C PHE A 92 -11.65 -20.59 -1.06
N TYR A 93 -11.03 -20.36 0.09
CA TYR A 93 -9.57 -20.36 0.30
C TYR A 93 -9.18 -21.35 1.39
N TRP A 94 -7.88 -21.61 1.58
CA TRP A 94 -7.39 -22.51 2.64
C TRP A 94 -6.67 -21.73 3.74
N LEU A 95 -7.14 -21.90 4.97
CA LEU A 95 -6.46 -21.50 6.21
C LEU A 95 -5.81 -22.72 6.84
N GLY A 96 -4.52 -22.90 6.56
CA GLY A 96 -3.83 -24.15 6.85
C GLY A 96 -4.56 -25.31 6.16
N ARG A 97 -5.10 -26.23 6.96
CA ARG A 97 -5.91 -27.34 6.42
C ARG A 97 -7.41 -27.07 6.30
N VAL A 98 -7.95 -25.95 6.77
CA VAL A 98 -9.40 -25.71 6.81
C VAL A 98 -9.84 -24.87 5.62
N PRO A 99 -10.83 -25.31 4.82
CA PRO A 99 -11.37 -24.47 3.76
C PRO A 99 -12.25 -23.37 4.36
N CYS A 100 -12.03 -22.12 3.99
CA CYS A 100 -12.81 -21.00 4.50
C CYS A 100 -13.19 -20.02 3.40
N ARG A 101 -14.40 -19.48 3.51
CA ARG A 101 -14.92 -18.41 2.64
C ARG A 101 -15.27 -17.17 3.44
N ASN A 102 -15.81 -17.38 4.64
CA ASN A 102 -16.11 -16.34 5.59
C ASN A 102 -15.15 -16.45 6.77
N VAL A 103 -14.70 -15.31 7.26
CA VAL A 103 -13.81 -15.21 8.42
C VAL A 103 -14.45 -14.34 9.48
N GLN A 104 -14.01 -14.54 10.72
CA GLN A 104 -14.30 -13.67 11.85
C GLN A 104 -12.98 -13.10 12.39
N ILE A 105 -12.87 -11.78 12.40
CA ILE A 105 -11.75 -11.05 13.00
C ILE A 105 -12.28 -10.13 14.11
N VAL A 106 -11.41 -9.79 15.06
CA VAL A 106 -11.65 -8.77 16.09
C VAL A 106 -10.43 -7.85 16.12
N GLY A 107 -10.65 -6.54 16.03
CA GLY A 107 -9.57 -5.56 16.03
C GLY A 107 -10.08 -4.13 16.16
N ILE A 108 -9.17 -3.17 16.22
CA ILE A 108 -9.43 -1.74 16.36
C ILE A 108 -9.64 -1.12 14.98
N VAL A 109 -10.65 -0.26 14.84
CA VAL A 109 -10.86 0.54 13.64
C VAL A 109 -9.82 1.67 13.59
N VAL A 110 -8.91 1.63 12.63
CA VAL A 110 -7.88 2.68 12.44
C VAL A 110 -8.26 3.70 11.37
N GLY A 111 -9.26 3.41 10.55
CA GLY A 111 -9.75 4.32 9.52
C GLY A 111 -11.18 4.02 9.08
N VAL A 112 -11.95 5.07 8.81
CA VAL A 112 -13.32 4.97 8.27
C VAL A 112 -13.44 5.87 7.05
N SER A 113 -13.96 5.33 5.95
CA SER A 113 -14.25 6.08 4.72
C SER A 113 -15.65 5.76 4.25
N GLN A 114 -16.51 6.78 4.20
CA GLN A 114 -17.89 6.63 3.75
C GLN A 114 -18.03 7.06 2.29
N TYR A 115 -18.64 6.20 1.47
CA TYR A 115 -19.00 6.44 0.09
C TYR A 115 -20.51 6.29 -0.08
N GLU A 116 -21.03 6.73 -1.23
CA GLU A 116 -22.46 6.71 -1.54
C GLU A 116 -23.12 5.33 -1.41
N SER A 117 -22.41 4.25 -1.74
CA SER A 117 -22.96 2.88 -1.74
C SER A 117 -22.25 1.91 -0.79
N ARG A 118 -21.24 2.39 -0.04
CA ARG A 118 -20.45 1.53 0.85
C ARG A 118 -19.72 2.34 1.92
N SER A 119 -19.50 1.72 3.06
CA SER A 119 -18.58 2.19 4.09
C SER A 119 -17.37 1.24 4.12
N THR A 120 -16.18 1.81 4.06
CA THR A 120 -14.92 1.09 4.20
C THR A 120 -14.36 1.35 5.60
N TYR A 121 -13.98 0.27 6.29
CA TYR A 121 -13.31 0.27 7.58
C TYR A 121 -11.92 -0.32 7.39
N ILE A 122 -10.89 0.29 7.97
CA ILE A 122 -9.55 -0.29 8.07
C ILE A 122 -9.44 -0.80 9.50
N VAL A 123 -9.24 -2.10 9.65
CA VAL A 123 -9.18 -2.78 10.95
C VAL A 123 -7.77 -3.31 11.19
N ASP A 124 -7.27 -3.14 12.41
CA ASP A 124 -5.96 -3.60 12.90
C ASP A 124 -6.18 -4.50 14.12
N ASP A 125 -5.63 -5.72 14.12
CA ASP A 125 -5.70 -6.67 15.25
C ASP A 125 -4.34 -6.87 15.93
N GLY A 126 -3.37 -6.00 15.64
CA GLY A 126 -1.99 -6.08 16.08
C GLY A 126 -1.13 -7.08 15.30
N THR A 127 -1.72 -7.90 14.41
CA THR A 127 -0.97 -8.82 13.54
C THR A 127 -0.76 -8.25 12.14
N ASP A 128 -1.75 -7.55 11.61
CA ASP A 128 -1.70 -6.79 10.35
C ASP A 128 -2.95 -5.90 10.21
N ILE A 129 -3.08 -5.16 9.11
CA ILE A 129 -4.23 -4.31 8.78
C ILE A 129 -5.00 -4.83 7.56
N ILE A 130 -6.33 -4.71 7.56
CA ILE A 130 -7.15 -5.10 6.39
C ILE A 130 -8.34 -4.18 6.13
N GLU A 131 -8.62 -3.99 4.84
CA GLU A 131 -9.80 -3.25 4.37
C GLU A 131 -11.05 -4.13 4.47
N CYS A 132 -12.02 -3.67 5.26
CA CYS A 132 -13.33 -4.28 5.45
C CYS A 132 -14.40 -3.38 4.82
N SER A 133 -15.14 -3.89 3.83
CA SER A 133 -16.13 -3.12 3.07
C SER A 133 -17.57 -3.55 3.40
N LEU A 134 -18.36 -2.63 3.93
CA LEU A 134 -19.79 -2.81 4.20
C LEU A 134 -20.60 -2.17 3.07
N ARG A 135 -21.42 -2.95 2.37
CA ARG A 135 -22.36 -2.39 1.39
C ARG A 135 -23.53 -1.75 2.12
N THR A 136 -23.74 -0.48 1.86
CA THR A 136 -24.83 0.28 2.46
C THR A 136 -25.95 0.36 1.44
N GLN A 137 -27.13 -0.13 1.77
CA GLN A 137 -28.29 0.14 0.93
C GLN A 137 -28.74 1.58 1.18
N PRO A 138 -28.95 2.39 0.13
CA PRO A 138 -29.48 3.72 0.31
C PRO A 138 -30.83 3.61 1.01
N ILE A 139 -31.00 4.37 2.09
CA ILE A 139 -32.28 4.46 2.78
C ILE A 139 -33.24 5.08 1.78
N LYS A 140 -34.15 4.27 1.22
CA LYS A 140 -35.24 4.77 0.39
C LYS A 140 -36.15 5.57 1.31
N GLN A 141 -35.90 6.87 1.43
CA GLN A 141 -36.82 7.76 2.10
C GLN A 141 -38.14 7.71 1.33
N ILE A 142 -39.18 7.19 1.98
CA ILE A 142 -40.53 7.25 1.44
C ILE A 142 -40.88 8.74 1.41
N PRO A 143 -41.18 9.33 0.24
CA PRO A 143 -41.47 10.74 0.14
C PRO A 143 -42.66 11.07 1.03
N GLN A 144 -42.44 11.89 2.06
CA GLN A 144 -43.54 12.38 2.88
C GLN A 144 -44.28 13.48 2.10
N PRO A 145 -45.61 13.37 1.93
CA PRO A 145 -46.38 14.38 1.21
C PRO A 145 -46.28 15.73 1.95
N GLY A 146 -45.84 16.77 1.23
CA GLY A 146 -45.76 18.14 1.74
C GLY A 146 -44.38 18.60 2.23
N ARG A 147 -43.36 17.72 2.29
CA ARG A 147 -41.96 18.16 2.50
C ARG A 147 -41.20 18.20 1.18
N PRO A 148 -40.45 19.28 0.89
CA PRO A 148 -39.56 19.32 -0.26
C PRO A 148 -38.53 18.17 -0.14
N PRO A 149 -38.13 17.55 -1.26
CA PRO A 149 -37.17 16.46 -1.26
C PRO A 149 -35.86 16.93 -0.62
N PRO A 150 -35.26 16.16 0.32
CA PRO A 150 -34.02 16.54 0.95
C PRO A 150 -32.91 16.73 -0.09
N ILE A 151 -32.12 17.79 0.09
CA ILE A 151 -31.12 18.29 -0.87
C ILE A 151 -29.93 17.32 -1.04
N ALA A 152 -29.76 16.34 -0.14
CA ALA A 152 -28.77 15.27 -0.27
C ALA A 152 -29.32 13.94 0.28
N PRO A 153 -28.96 12.79 -0.34
CA PRO A 153 -29.26 11.48 0.23
C PRO A 153 -28.58 11.35 1.60
N GLU A 154 -29.36 11.09 2.62
CA GLU A 154 -28.86 10.83 3.98
C GLU A 154 -28.32 9.40 4.05
N PHE A 155 -27.02 9.27 4.31
CA PHE A 155 -26.38 7.98 4.50
C PHE A 155 -26.47 7.57 5.97
N PRO A 156 -26.72 6.29 6.28
CA PRO A 156 -26.67 5.84 7.67
C PRO A 156 -25.26 6.11 8.23
N PRO A 157 -25.14 6.54 9.49
CA PRO A 157 -23.84 6.76 10.11
C PRO A 157 -23.01 5.47 10.08
N PRO A 158 -21.67 5.58 10.06
CA PRO A 158 -20.81 4.41 10.18
C PRO A 158 -21.12 3.65 11.48
N VAL A 159 -21.00 2.31 11.43
CA VAL A 159 -21.31 1.43 12.57
C VAL A 159 -20.29 1.59 13.71
N ALA A 160 -19.08 1.99 13.38
CA ALA A 160 -17.99 2.22 14.32
C ALA A 160 -17.14 3.42 13.88
N SER A 161 -16.53 4.09 14.86
CA SER A 161 -15.60 5.20 14.71
C SER A 161 -14.14 4.74 14.87
N VAL A 162 -13.19 5.59 14.48
CA VAL A 162 -11.76 5.33 14.66
C VAL A 162 -11.45 5.20 16.17
N GLY A 163 -10.72 4.16 16.55
CA GLY A 163 -10.36 3.81 17.92
C GLY A 163 -11.28 2.79 18.59
N GLU A 164 -12.43 2.45 17.99
CA GLU A 164 -13.35 1.45 18.55
C GLU A 164 -12.96 0.02 18.14
N THR A 165 -13.07 -0.92 19.08
CA THR A 165 -12.86 -2.35 18.83
C THR A 165 -14.11 -2.98 18.23
N VAL A 166 -13.97 -3.61 17.07
CA VAL A 166 -15.06 -4.22 16.30
C VAL A 166 -14.83 -5.70 16.10
N ARG A 167 -15.93 -6.47 16.09
CA ARG A 167 -15.98 -7.83 15.58
C ARG A 167 -16.54 -7.79 14.16
N VAL A 168 -15.76 -8.26 13.20
CA VAL A 168 -16.13 -8.30 11.79
C VAL A 168 -16.27 -9.74 11.32
N ILE A 169 -17.44 -10.07 10.78
CA ILE A 169 -17.71 -11.32 10.08
C ILE A 169 -17.97 -10.98 8.62
N GLY A 170 -17.23 -11.59 7.71
CA GLY A 170 -17.40 -11.29 6.29
C GLY A 170 -16.74 -12.27 5.34
N LYS A 171 -17.10 -12.14 4.06
CA LYS A 171 -16.54 -12.93 2.98
C LYS A 171 -15.17 -12.37 2.57
N VAL A 172 -14.15 -13.23 2.55
CA VAL A 172 -12.84 -12.84 2.04
C VAL A 172 -12.85 -12.81 0.51
N SER A 173 -12.20 -11.81 -0.08
CA SER A 173 -11.98 -11.74 -1.52
C SER A 173 -10.67 -11.03 -1.86
N LYS A 174 -10.03 -11.44 -2.95
CA LYS A 174 -8.93 -10.67 -3.56
C LYS A 174 -9.49 -9.59 -4.48
N GLY A 175 -8.99 -8.37 -4.35
CA GLY A 175 -9.34 -7.25 -5.20
C GLY A 175 -8.96 -7.52 -6.66
N ILE A 176 -9.91 -7.32 -7.58
CA ILE A 176 -9.78 -7.64 -9.02
C ILE A 176 -8.52 -7.01 -9.67
N LYS A 177 -8.04 -5.88 -9.12
CA LYS A 177 -6.99 -5.08 -9.77
C LYS A 177 -5.58 -5.30 -9.23
N PHE A 178 -5.43 -5.67 -7.95
CA PHE A 178 -4.11 -5.76 -7.29
C PHE A 178 -3.89 -7.06 -6.54
N GLY A 179 -4.90 -7.93 -6.44
CA GLY A 179 -4.81 -9.13 -5.61
C GLY A 179 -4.89 -8.84 -4.11
N ASP A 180 -4.93 -7.58 -3.68
CA ASP A 180 -5.07 -7.15 -2.29
C ASP A 180 -6.27 -7.85 -1.63
N TRP A 181 -6.07 -8.41 -0.45
CA TRP A 181 -7.14 -9.02 0.32
C TRP A 181 -8.06 -7.96 0.93
N GLN A 182 -9.36 -8.24 0.87
CA GLN A 182 -10.39 -7.42 1.50
C GLN A 182 -11.48 -8.33 2.08
N ILE A 183 -12.17 -7.84 3.12
CA ILE A 183 -13.31 -8.52 3.72
C ILE A 183 -14.58 -7.79 3.31
N ALA A 184 -15.47 -8.46 2.56
CA ALA A 184 -16.82 -7.96 2.36
C ALA A 184 -17.65 -8.27 3.61
N ILE A 185 -17.96 -7.24 4.39
CA ILE A 185 -18.61 -7.36 5.69
C ILE A 185 -20.04 -7.89 5.51
N ASN A 186 -20.34 -9.01 6.18
CA ASN A 186 -21.70 -9.50 6.36
C ASN A 186 -22.29 -8.91 7.65
N THR A 187 -21.49 -8.84 8.71
CA THR A 187 -21.89 -8.31 10.02
C THR A 187 -20.69 -7.63 10.66
N ILE A 188 -20.91 -6.42 11.18
CA ILE A 188 -19.95 -5.68 12.00
C ILE A 188 -20.66 -5.26 13.29
N THR A 189 -20.07 -5.58 14.43
CA THR A 189 -20.61 -5.27 15.75
C THR A 189 -19.53 -4.69 16.63
N LEU A 190 -19.84 -3.66 17.40
CA LEU A 190 -18.95 -3.14 18.44
C LEU A 190 -18.72 -4.22 19.51
N CYS A 191 -17.47 -4.38 19.95
CA CYS A 191 -17.16 -5.24 21.07
C CYS A 191 -17.67 -4.60 22.36
N SER A 192 -18.30 -5.39 23.22
CA SER A 192 -18.86 -4.86 24.47
C SER A 192 -17.79 -4.67 25.54
N SER A 193 -16.65 -5.35 25.40
CA SER A 193 -15.54 -5.32 26.34
C SER A 193 -14.21 -5.14 25.60
N GLY A 194 -13.31 -4.34 26.17
CA GLY A 194 -11.92 -4.23 25.66
C GLY A 194 -11.14 -5.55 25.73
N ASN A 195 -11.61 -6.52 26.52
CA ASN A 195 -11.00 -7.85 26.59
C ASN A 195 -11.44 -8.81 25.47
N ASP A 196 -12.41 -8.42 24.63
CA ASP A 196 -12.92 -9.29 23.58
C ASP A 196 -11.86 -9.55 22.50
N GLU A 197 -10.99 -8.59 22.23
CA GLU A 197 -9.83 -8.73 21.33
C GLU A 197 -8.84 -9.76 21.86
N PHE A 198 -8.45 -9.66 23.13
CA PHE A 198 -7.53 -10.61 23.75
C PHE A 198 -8.12 -12.03 23.82
N LYS A 199 -9.41 -12.18 24.12
CA LYS A 199 -10.09 -13.48 24.10
C LYS A 199 -10.09 -14.09 22.71
N HIS A 200 -10.43 -13.30 21.68
CA HIS A 200 -10.37 -13.73 20.30
C HIS A 200 -8.95 -14.17 19.92
N TYR A 201 -7.93 -13.41 20.33
CA TYR A 201 -6.53 -13.75 20.09
C TYR A 201 -6.16 -15.12 20.68
N MET A 202 -6.51 -15.38 21.95
CA MET A 202 -6.24 -16.66 22.60
C MET A 202 -6.99 -17.82 21.95
N ASP A 203 -8.24 -17.61 21.53
CA ASP A 203 -9.04 -18.61 20.83
C ASP A 203 -8.42 -18.96 19.46
N VAL A 204 -7.94 -17.96 18.72
CA VAL A 204 -7.29 -18.17 17.42
C VAL A 204 -5.97 -18.95 17.56
N LEU A 205 -5.15 -18.64 18.56
CA LEU A 205 -3.93 -19.43 18.85
C LEU A 205 -4.26 -20.90 19.10
N LYS A 206 -5.25 -21.17 19.95
CA LYS A 206 -5.71 -22.54 20.22
C LYS A 206 -6.23 -23.22 18.95
N LEU A 207 -6.91 -22.49 18.07
CA LEU A 207 -7.37 -23.02 16.78
C LEU A 207 -6.21 -23.34 15.83
N HIS A 208 -5.12 -22.57 15.84
CA HIS A 208 -3.92 -22.91 15.07
C HIS A 208 -3.31 -24.23 15.53
N GLU A 209 -3.20 -24.43 16.84
CA GLU A 209 -2.68 -25.68 17.42
C GLU A 209 -3.58 -26.89 17.16
N THR A 210 -4.89 -26.72 17.25
CA THR A 210 -5.85 -27.85 17.29
C THR A 210 -6.63 -28.08 16.01
N ARG A 211 -6.72 -27.09 15.10
CA ARG A 211 -7.60 -27.16 13.92
C ARG A 211 -6.92 -26.78 12.62
N TYR A 212 -6.15 -25.69 12.58
CA TYR A 212 -5.56 -25.16 11.34
C TYR A 212 -4.23 -25.81 10.97
N SER A 213 -3.49 -26.34 11.95
CA SER A 213 -2.19 -26.98 11.70
C SER A 213 -2.27 -28.10 10.66
N PRO A 214 -1.39 -28.10 9.64
CA PRO A 214 -1.36 -29.13 8.60
C PRO A 214 -0.91 -30.50 9.15
N THR A 215 -0.28 -30.53 10.33
CA THR A 215 0.23 -31.77 10.96
C THR A 215 -0.87 -32.70 11.47
N ILE A 216 -2.10 -32.20 11.64
CA ILE A 216 -3.25 -32.96 12.18
C ILE A 216 -3.85 -33.92 11.13
N GLY A 217 -3.42 -33.82 9.86
CA GLY A 217 -3.93 -34.62 8.75
C GLY A 217 -4.96 -33.89 7.89
N PRO A 218 -5.56 -34.55 6.89
CA PRO A 218 -6.48 -33.92 5.95
C PRO A 218 -7.77 -33.45 6.65
N PHE A 219 -8.39 -32.39 6.11
CA PHE A 219 -9.65 -31.90 6.63
C PHE A 219 -10.80 -32.88 6.33
N SER A 220 -11.50 -33.28 7.39
CA SER A 220 -12.77 -33.98 7.31
C SER A 220 -13.89 -33.00 7.64
N ILE A 221 -14.94 -32.98 6.80
CA ILE A 221 -16.14 -32.20 7.10
C ILE A 221 -16.72 -32.74 8.41
N PRO A 222 -16.87 -31.90 9.45
CA PRO A 222 -17.52 -32.33 10.68
C PRO A 222 -18.87 -32.94 10.30
N ARG A 223 -19.04 -34.22 10.62
CA ARG A 223 -20.37 -34.82 10.53
C ARG A 223 -21.18 -34.05 11.55
N LEU A 224 -22.10 -33.21 11.07
CA LEU A 224 -23.16 -32.68 11.90
C LEU A 224 -23.69 -33.91 12.62
N ALA A 225 -23.40 -34.02 13.91
CA ALA A 225 -24.03 -35.03 14.72
C ALA A 225 -25.50 -34.65 14.59
N LEU A 226 -26.19 -35.36 13.69
CA LEU A 226 -27.64 -35.45 13.67
C LEU A 226 -27.91 -35.76 15.12
N ARG A 227 -28.29 -34.72 15.87
CA ARG A 227 -28.66 -34.90 17.24
C ARG A 227 -29.85 -35.81 17.08
N ASP A 228 -29.66 -37.08 17.36
CA ASP A 228 -30.71 -38.07 17.54
C ASP A 228 -31.49 -37.63 18.79
N ILE A 229 -32.11 -36.46 18.69
CA ILE A 229 -33.34 -36.15 19.38
C ILE A 229 -34.35 -37.01 18.63
N VAL A 230 -34.29 -38.31 18.87
CA VAL A 230 -35.49 -39.13 18.84
C VAL A 230 -36.35 -38.50 19.94
N PRO A 231 -37.39 -37.71 19.61
CA PRO A 231 -38.33 -37.32 20.65
C PRO A 231 -38.82 -38.62 21.30
N PRO A 232 -38.81 -38.75 22.64
CA PRO A 232 -39.31 -39.95 23.29
C PRO A 232 -40.72 -40.19 22.76
N THR A 233 -40.88 -41.32 22.09
CA THR A 233 -42.13 -41.76 21.49
C THR A 233 -43.19 -41.70 22.59
N PRO A 234 -44.25 -40.87 22.45
CA PRO A 234 -45.36 -40.91 23.40
C PRO A 234 -45.99 -42.30 23.32
N ARG A 235 -46.12 -42.97 24.47
CA ARG A 235 -46.83 -44.24 24.58
C ARG A 235 -48.23 -44.11 23.97
N PRO A 236 -48.72 -45.13 23.25
CA PRO A 236 -50.07 -45.12 22.71
C PRO A 236 -51.09 -45.19 23.86
N GLY A 237 -51.81 -44.07 24.07
CA GLY A 237 -53.04 -44.04 24.87
C GLY A 237 -54.24 -44.46 24.00
N PRO A 238 -55.24 -45.15 24.58
CA PRO A 238 -56.34 -45.72 23.84
C PRO A 238 -57.31 -44.67 23.28
N SER A 239 -57.84 -45.02 22.12
CA SER A 239 -58.82 -44.36 21.29
C SER A 239 -60.13 -43.95 21.97
N THR A 240 -60.60 -42.74 21.66
CA THR A 240 -62.03 -42.38 21.63
C THR A 240 -62.31 -41.44 20.44
N PRO A 241 -63.36 -41.70 19.63
CA PRO A 241 -63.69 -40.88 18.47
C PRO A 241 -64.83 -39.89 18.80
N THR A 242 -64.62 -38.59 18.61
CA THR A 242 -65.77 -37.65 18.52
C THR A 242 -65.54 -36.54 17.50
N ARG A 243 -66.00 -36.84 16.29
CA ARG A 243 -66.83 -36.04 15.36
C ARG A 243 -66.88 -34.50 15.51
N LYS A 244 -66.42 -33.84 14.42
CA LYS A 244 -66.89 -32.61 13.74
C LYS A 244 -67.06 -31.30 14.55
N SER A 245 -66.38 -30.24 14.11
CA SER A 245 -67.06 -29.03 13.62
C SER A 245 -66.13 -28.18 12.75
N ILE A 246 -66.66 -27.76 11.61
CA ILE A 246 -66.08 -26.82 10.64
C ILE A 246 -66.42 -25.41 11.15
N VAL A 247 -65.42 -24.57 11.42
CA VAL A 247 -65.56 -23.11 11.44
C VAL A 247 -64.25 -22.51 10.93
N GLN A 248 -64.36 -21.74 9.85
CA GLN A 248 -63.33 -20.84 9.32
C GLN A 248 -63.13 -19.67 10.27
N GLU A 249 -61.88 -19.30 10.59
CA GLU A 249 -61.53 -17.92 10.94
C GLU A 249 -60.03 -17.63 10.64
N PRO A 250 -59.65 -16.35 10.48
CA PRO A 250 -58.51 -15.92 9.66
C PRO A 250 -57.18 -15.86 10.41
N SER A 251 -56.12 -15.89 9.60
CA SER A 251 -54.71 -15.75 9.97
C SER A 251 -54.43 -14.48 10.78
N SER A 252 -54.09 -14.65 12.06
CA SER A 252 -53.46 -13.63 12.90
C SER A 252 -51.94 -13.83 12.85
N GLY A 253 -51.25 -12.85 12.26
CA GLY A 253 -49.78 -12.77 12.20
C GLY A 253 -49.19 -12.33 13.54
N ILE A 254 -48.14 -13.03 13.97
CA ILE A 254 -47.45 -12.83 15.24
C ILE A 254 -46.29 -11.83 15.07
N SER A 255 -46.41 -10.74 15.84
CA SER A 255 -45.39 -9.91 16.51
C SER A 255 -44.19 -9.32 15.74
N ASN A 256 -44.33 -8.04 15.39
CA ASN A 256 -43.22 -7.08 15.35
C ASN A 256 -43.13 -6.37 16.72
N TYR A 257 -41.98 -6.47 17.38
CA TYR A 257 -41.70 -5.70 18.59
C TYR A 257 -41.29 -4.27 18.20
N ASN A 258 -42.18 -3.34 18.49
CA ASN A 258 -41.99 -1.90 18.39
C ASN A 258 -41.52 -1.40 19.77
N VAL A 259 -40.26 -1.02 19.91
CA VAL A 259 -39.76 -0.33 21.11
C VAL A 259 -39.67 1.15 20.79
N GLN A 260 -40.58 1.87 21.44
CA GLN A 260 -40.77 3.30 21.42
C GLN A 260 -39.90 3.91 22.53
N SER A 261 -38.98 4.82 22.20
CA SER A 261 -38.32 5.68 23.19
C SER A 261 -38.14 7.11 22.67
N SER A 262 -38.36 8.03 23.60
CA SER A 262 -38.62 9.48 23.53
C SER A 262 -37.55 10.36 22.85
N PRO A 263 -37.90 11.60 22.45
CA PRO A 263 -37.00 12.50 21.74
C PRO A 263 -36.05 13.23 22.70
N VAL A 264 -34.75 13.24 22.38
CA VAL A 264 -33.77 14.14 23.00
C VAL A 264 -33.43 15.23 21.98
N THR A 265 -33.72 16.46 22.34
CA THR A 265 -33.27 17.70 21.69
C THR A 265 -31.75 17.78 21.81
N ILE A 266 -31.02 17.69 20.69
CA ILE A 266 -29.59 18.01 20.64
C ILE A 266 -29.36 19.15 19.65
N ILE A 267 -28.83 20.22 20.23
CA ILE A 267 -28.42 21.48 19.63
C ILE A 267 -27.26 21.20 18.66
N ALA A 268 -27.37 21.71 17.43
CA ALA A 268 -26.36 21.63 16.40
C ALA A 268 -25.11 22.42 16.81
N SER A 269 -24.01 21.72 17.09
CA SER A 269 -22.67 22.29 17.18
C SER A 269 -21.92 22.05 15.87
N SER A 270 -21.69 23.13 15.13
CA SER A 270 -20.85 23.18 13.92
C SER A 270 -19.41 22.73 14.24
N PRO A 271 -18.72 22.00 13.36
CA PRO A 271 -17.34 21.63 13.58
C PRO A 271 -16.46 22.88 13.44
N ILE A 272 -15.79 23.24 14.54
CA ILE A 272 -14.80 24.29 14.60
C ILE A 272 -13.59 23.82 13.77
N LYS A 273 -13.22 24.66 12.80
CA LYS A 273 -12.11 24.49 11.87
C LYS A 273 -10.81 24.69 12.66
N ASN A 274 -10.23 23.61 13.19
CA ASN A 274 -8.92 23.69 13.84
C ASN A 274 -7.86 24.10 12.81
N GLU A 275 -7.09 25.11 13.21
CA GLU A 275 -5.99 25.73 12.48
C GLU A 275 -4.93 24.67 12.13
N SER A 276 -4.61 24.60 10.85
CA SER A 276 -4.00 23.45 10.18
C SER A 276 -2.53 23.29 10.51
N ILE A 277 -2.16 22.18 11.14
CA ILE A 277 -0.83 21.59 10.98
C ILE A 277 -0.62 21.38 9.47
N PRO A 278 0.50 21.84 8.87
CA PRO A 278 0.75 21.63 7.46
C PRO A 278 0.78 20.12 7.19
N ALA A 279 -0.26 19.62 6.51
CA ALA A 279 -0.37 18.22 6.17
C ALA A 279 0.88 17.81 5.38
N SER A 280 1.61 16.81 5.86
CA SER A 280 2.74 16.23 5.13
C SER A 280 2.35 15.99 3.67
N PRO A 281 3.24 16.26 2.69
CA PRO A 281 2.90 16.14 1.28
C PRO A 281 2.26 14.78 1.02
N THR A 282 1.03 14.81 0.47
CA THR A 282 0.24 13.59 0.28
C THR A 282 0.96 12.73 -0.74
N LYS A 283 1.73 11.73 -0.27
CA LYS A 283 2.40 10.80 -1.19
C LYS A 283 1.38 10.26 -2.19
N LEU A 284 1.74 10.28 -3.47
CA LEU A 284 0.86 9.87 -4.56
C LEU A 284 0.73 8.35 -4.63
N ARG A 285 -0.43 7.85 -5.05
CA ARG A 285 -0.66 6.41 -5.25
C ARG A 285 0.21 5.89 -6.40
N HIS A 286 0.63 4.63 -6.39
CA HIS A 286 1.34 4.08 -7.55
C HIS A 286 0.54 4.24 -8.87
N PRO A 287 1.16 4.58 -10.02
CA PRO A 287 0.44 4.81 -11.27
C PRO A 287 -0.38 3.63 -11.79
N SER A 288 -0.02 2.39 -11.44
CA SER A 288 -0.85 1.20 -11.74
C SER A 288 -2.17 1.20 -10.98
N ARG A 289 -2.26 1.91 -9.84
CA ARG A 289 -3.42 1.96 -8.94
C ARG A 289 -4.44 3.05 -9.27
N LEU A 290 -4.08 3.99 -10.14
CA LEU A 290 -4.99 5.04 -10.57
C LEU A 290 -6.24 4.48 -11.26
N HIS A 291 -7.39 5.03 -10.90
CA HIS A 291 -8.66 4.69 -11.52
C HIS A 291 -8.78 5.30 -12.92
N HIS A 292 -9.60 4.70 -13.78
CA HIS A 292 -9.79 5.18 -15.14
C HIS A 292 -10.33 6.62 -15.22
N ALA A 293 -11.11 7.05 -14.22
CA ALA A 293 -11.58 8.44 -14.12
C ALA A 293 -10.44 9.42 -13.79
N GLU A 294 -9.39 8.95 -13.13
CA GLU A 294 -8.22 9.73 -12.75
C GLU A 294 -7.16 9.78 -13.86
N LEU A 295 -7.29 8.99 -14.94
CA LEU A 295 -6.33 8.97 -16.04
C LEU A 295 -6.53 10.18 -16.97
N THR A 296 -6.07 11.35 -16.51
CA THR A 296 -6.13 12.62 -17.24
C THR A 296 -4.73 13.17 -17.53
N ARG A 297 -4.63 14.13 -18.46
CA ARG A 297 -3.37 14.88 -18.72
C ARG A 297 -2.85 15.55 -17.46
N ASN A 298 -3.75 16.14 -16.68
CA ASN A 298 -3.40 16.84 -15.45
C ASN A 298 -2.81 15.87 -14.41
N THR A 299 -3.37 14.66 -14.30
CA THR A 299 -2.84 13.62 -13.41
C THR A 299 -1.43 13.20 -13.84
N PHE A 300 -1.20 13.00 -15.15
CA PHE A 300 0.15 12.71 -15.63
C PHE A 300 1.14 13.84 -15.31
N ARG A 301 0.75 15.09 -15.50
CA ARG A 301 1.55 16.28 -15.14
C ARG A 301 1.90 16.33 -13.65
N ILE A 302 0.94 16.07 -12.77
CA ILE A 302 1.15 16.01 -11.31
C ILE A 302 2.17 14.93 -10.94
N TYR A 303 2.05 13.73 -11.52
CA TYR A 303 2.98 12.63 -11.26
C TYR A 303 4.39 12.91 -11.79
N LEU A 304 4.48 13.54 -12.97
CA LEU A 304 5.75 13.97 -13.54
C LEU A 304 6.46 14.97 -12.63
N LYS A 305 5.74 15.99 -12.15
CA LYS A 305 6.27 16.98 -11.22
C LYS A 305 6.71 16.35 -9.90
N TYR A 306 5.87 15.49 -9.32
CA TYR A 306 6.20 14.78 -8.09
C TYR A 306 7.46 13.91 -8.23
N PHE A 307 7.63 13.24 -9.37
CA PHE A 307 8.85 12.49 -9.66
C PHE A 307 10.08 13.41 -9.70
N MET A 308 9.99 14.57 -10.35
CA MET A 308 11.10 15.55 -10.39
C MET A 308 11.42 16.15 -9.01
N ASP A 309 10.41 16.30 -8.14
CA ASP A 309 10.57 16.81 -6.77
C ASP A 309 11.17 15.79 -5.80
N SER A 310 10.79 14.54 -5.94
CA SER A 310 11.10 13.48 -4.97
C SER A 310 12.15 12.50 -5.46
N GLY A 311 12.57 12.62 -6.72
CA GLY A 311 13.45 11.68 -7.40
C GLY A 311 14.83 11.52 -6.75
N PRO A 312 15.70 10.69 -7.34
CA PRO A 312 17.02 10.34 -6.79
C PRO A 312 18.00 11.52 -6.57
N SER A 313 17.58 12.76 -6.88
CA SER A 313 18.33 14.00 -6.69
C SER A 313 18.44 14.48 -5.24
N HIS A 314 17.70 13.90 -4.30
CA HIS A 314 17.54 14.48 -2.96
C HIS A 314 17.95 13.61 -1.77
N SER A 315 18.52 12.41 -1.98
CA SER A 315 19.30 11.78 -0.90
C SER A 315 20.66 12.49 -0.80
N THR A 316 20.62 13.76 -0.39
CA THR A 316 21.75 14.39 0.28
C THR A 316 22.04 13.51 1.46
N ASP A 317 23.19 12.84 1.44
CA ASP A 317 23.79 12.30 2.63
C ASP A 317 22.81 11.37 3.38
N ASP A 318 22.53 10.19 2.79
CA ASP A 318 22.37 9.03 3.67
C ASP A 318 23.70 8.94 4.39
N VAL A 319 23.71 9.63 5.52
CA VAL A 319 24.64 9.54 6.60
C VAL A 319 24.82 8.04 6.73
N ASP A 320 25.98 7.54 6.33
CA ASP A 320 26.56 6.37 6.96
C ASP A 320 26.66 6.76 8.45
N TYR A 321 25.54 6.72 9.15
CA TYR A 321 25.51 6.47 10.57
C TYR A 321 26.12 5.09 10.64
N ASP A 322 27.43 5.09 10.82
CA ASP A 322 28.23 4.00 11.32
C ASP A 322 27.64 3.67 12.70
N ASP A 323 26.46 3.02 12.69
CA ASP A 323 25.70 2.49 13.83
C ASP A 323 26.41 1.23 14.32
N ARG A 324 27.70 1.40 14.61
CA ARG A 324 28.62 0.40 15.13
C ARG A 324 29.54 0.94 16.23
N SER A 325 29.06 1.93 16.98
CA SER A 325 29.60 2.23 18.29
C SER A 325 28.48 2.23 19.33
N ASP A 326 27.90 1.06 19.61
CA ASP A 326 27.22 0.82 20.88
C ASP A 326 28.30 0.55 21.94
N PRO A 327 28.60 1.50 22.86
CA PRO A 327 29.61 1.31 23.90
C PRO A 327 29.20 0.32 25.01
N PHE A 328 28.02 -0.33 24.91
CA PHE A 328 27.53 -1.27 25.92
C PHE A 328 27.31 -2.71 25.43
N ALA A 329 27.69 -3.05 24.20
CA ALA A 329 27.66 -4.43 23.74
C ALA A 329 28.75 -5.28 24.46
N PRO A 330 28.39 -6.34 25.21
CA PRO A 330 29.36 -7.16 25.94
C PRO A 330 30.23 -7.94 24.96
N SER A 331 31.52 -7.61 24.97
CA SER A 331 32.57 -8.28 24.20
C SER A 331 32.78 -9.71 24.75
N PHE A 332 32.35 -10.73 24.01
CA PHE A 332 32.84 -12.08 24.21
C PHE A 332 34.22 -12.20 23.55
N ALA A 333 35.25 -12.11 24.40
CA ALA A 333 36.64 -12.31 24.03
C ALA A 333 36.86 -13.76 23.54
N ASN A 334 37.27 -13.90 22.28
CA ASN A 334 38.02 -15.06 21.81
C ASN A 334 39.48 -14.64 21.67
N GLU A 335 40.22 -14.73 22.78
CA GLU A 335 41.67 -14.63 22.79
C GLU A 335 42.30 -15.99 22.43
N THR A 336 42.98 -15.99 21.29
CA THR A 336 44.32 -16.52 21.06
C THR A 336 44.91 -17.43 22.14
N SER A 337 45.00 -18.73 21.85
CA SER A 337 45.87 -19.67 22.57
C SER A 337 47.28 -19.65 21.97
N ALA A 338 48.23 -19.29 22.82
CA ALA A 338 49.65 -19.26 22.58
C ALA A 338 50.28 -20.67 22.53
N SER A 339 51.34 -20.74 21.74
CA SER A 339 52.36 -21.78 21.64
C SER A 339 53.04 -22.06 22.98
N LEU A 340 53.19 -23.34 23.37
CA LEU A 340 54.34 -23.88 24.13
C LEU A 340 54.48 -25.42 23.92
N LEU A 341 55.61 -25.81 23.33
CA LEU A 341 56.46 -26.99 23.60
C LEU A 341 55.87 -28.43 23.58
N THR A 342 56.23 -29.19 22.54
CA THR A 342 56.66 -30.60 22.67
C THR A 342 57.72 -30.96 21.61
N PRO A 343 58.80 -31.69 21.97
CA PRO A 343 59.85 -32.10 21.04
C PRO A 343 59.67 -33.57 20.61
N THR A 344 59.60 -33.85 19.31
CA THR A 344 59.99 -35.17 18.77
C THR A 344 60.44 -35.07 17.33
N LYS A 345 61.62 -35.66 17.09
CA LYS A 345 62.25 -35.96 15.82
C LYS A 345 61.27 -36.66 14.87
N ASP A 346 61.22 -36.25 13.62
CA ASP A 346 61.55 -37.20 12.55
C ASP A 346 61.95 -36.51 11.26
N SER A 347 62.80 -37.21 10.51
CA SER A 347 63.56 -36.73 9.37
C SER A 347 62.81 -36.99 8.07
N THR A 348 62.85 -36.07 7.11
CA THR A 348 62.93 -36.40 5.67
C THR A 348 63.39 -35.20 4.84
N PRO A 349 64.16 -35.41 3.75
CA PRO A 349 64.89 -34.34 3.06
C PRO A 349 64.18 -33.81 1.79
N ARG A 350 64.35 -32.49 1.54
CA ARG A 350 64.54 -31.72 0.27
C ARG A 350 63.84 -32.19 -1.05
N PRO A 351 63.37 -31.25 -1.90
CA PRO A 351 64.33 -30.40 -2.65
C PRO A 351 63.94 -28.94 -2.87
N THR A 352 65.00 -28.15 -2.92
CA THR A 352 65.14 -26.77 -3.37
C THR A 352 64.88 -26.63 -4.87
N PHE A 353 64.08 -25.63 -5.27
CA PHE A 353 64.22 -25.01 -6.59
C PHE A 353 64.26 -23.48 -6.47
N SER A 354 65.44 -22.95 -6.74
CA SER A 354 65.73 -21.58 -7.05
C SER A 354 65.16 -21.21 -8.43
N LYS A 355 64.46 -20.09 -8.53
CA LYS A 355 64.61 -19.19 -9.69
C LYS A 355 64.17 -17.77 -9.33
N SER A 356 65.16 -16.89 -9.42
CA SER A 356 65.05 -15.44 -9.40
C SER A 356 64.06 -14.94 -10.44
N MET A 357 63.10 -14.12 -10.01
CA MET A 357 62.54 -13.08 -10.86
C MET A 357 62.79 -11.73 -10.18
N SER A 358 63.52 -10.89 -10.90
CA SER A 358 63.79 -9.50 -10.59
C SER A 358 62.48 -8.73 -10.40
N ARG A 359 62.26 -8.26 -9.17
CA ARG A 359 61.17 -7.38 -8.79
C ARG A 359 61.33 -6.04 -9.54
N PRO A 360 60.31 -5.54 -10.25
CA PRO A 360 60.39 -4.22 -10.87
C PRO A 360 60.56 -3.16 -9.78
N LYS A 361 61.57 -2.30 -9.96
CA LYS A 361 61.80 -1.11 -9.14
C LYS A 361 60.59 -0.19 -9.35
N ILE A 362 59.77 -0.03 -8.32
CA ILE A 362 58.74 0.99 -8.26
C ILE A 362 59.47 2.30 -7.99
N ASP A 363 59.39 3.24 -8.93
CA ASP A 363 59.89 4.60 -8.70
C ASP A 363 59.12 5.23 -7.54
N PRO A 364 59.82 5.97 -6.64
CA PRO A 364 59.16 6.62 -5.51
C PRO A 364 58.10 7.59 -6.02
N LEU A 365 56.85 7.33 -5.62
CA LEU A 365 55.71 8.20 -5.89
C LEU A 365 56.01 9.61 -5.34
N ASP A 366 56.18 10.55 -6.26
CA ASP A 366 56.28 11.98 -5.97
C ASP A 366 54.90 12.52 -5.59
N PHE A 367 54.62 12.56 -4.29
CA PHE A 367 53.37 13.07 -3.72
C PHE A 367 53.26 14.61 -3.77
N SER A 368 54.22 15.33 -4.36
CA SER A 368 54.22 16.80 -4.35
C SER A 368 53.36 17.45 -5.45
N LYS A 369 52.65 16.67 -6.28
CA LYS A 369 51.83 17.18 -7.41
C LYS A 369 50.32 17.03 -7.25
N PHE A 370 49.83 16.59 -6.09
CA PHE A 370 48.38 16.53 -5.78
C PHE A 370 47.93 17.55 -4.73
N SER A 371 48.71 18.61 -4.48
CA SER A 371 48.19 19.82 -3.82
C SER A 371 47.43 20.69 -4.80
N THR A 372 46.38 20.13 -5.40
CA THR A 372 45.20 20.94 -5.75
C THR A 372 44.37 20.94 -4.48
N THR A 373 44.26 22.11 -3.84
CA THR A 373 43.29 22.37 -2.78
C THR A 373 41.90 22.04 -3.31
N ALA A 374 41.48 20.78 -3.18
CA ALA A 374 40.13 20.35 -3.47
C ALA A 374 39.24 21.04 -2.43
N PRO A 375 38.36 21.97 -2.83
CA PRO A 375 37.48 22.65 -1.89
C PRO A 375 36.58 21.59 -1.24
N LEU A 376 36.54 21.63 0.09
CA LEU A 376 35.89 20.71 1.03
C LEU A 376 34.34 20.66 0.94
N ASN A 377 33.78 20.83 -0.25
CA ASN A 377 32.35 20.88 -0.52
C ASN A 377 32.02 19.93 -1.68
N ASP A 378 32.38 18.65 -1.55
CA ASP A 378 32.11 17.58 -2.51
C ASP A 378 30.60 17.18 -2.53
N LYS A 379 29.71 18.17 -2.57
CA LYS A 379 28.30 17.90 -2.88
C LYS A 379 28.22 17.50 -4.35
N PRO A 380 27.56 16.37 -4.70
CA PRO A 380 27.41 15.99 -6.09
C PRO A 380 26.80 17.15 -6.89
N PRO A 381 27.29 17.43 -8.10
CA PRO A 381 26.79 18.53 -8.90
C PRO A 381 25.29 18.36 -9.10
N LEU A 382 24.54 19.45 -8.95
CA LEU A 382 23.11 19.47 -9.22
C LEU A 382 22.87 18.93 -10.64
N ARG A 383 22.06 17.89 -10.77
CA ARG A 383 21.70 17.28 -12.05
C ARG A 383 20.25 17.57 -12.38
N GLY A 384 19.96 17.70 -13.68
CA GLY A 384 18.60 17.91 -14.15
C GLY A 384 18.08 16.77 -15.01
N TYR A 385 16.79 16.84 -15.30
CA TYR A 385 16.05 15.81 -16.01
C TYR A 385 15.87 16.20 -17.48
N SER A 386 16.36 15.38 -18.40
CA SER A 386 16.01 15.51 -19.82
C SER A 386 14.69 14.79 -20.12
N ILE A 387 13.99 15.15 -21.21
CA ILE A 387 12.75 14.46 -21.61
C ILE A 387 13.04 12.98 -21.92
N SER A 388 14.19 12.69 -22.52
CA SER A 388 14.67 11.33 -22.77
C SER A 388 14.83 10.52 -21.48
N TYR A 389 15.37 11.11 -20.41
CA TYR A 389 15.46 10.45 -19.11
C TYR A 389 14.06 10.15 -18.54
N LEU A 390 13.18 11.16 -18.49
CA LEU A 390 11.82 11.04 -17.94
C LEU A 390 10.98 9.98 -18.67
N ARG A 391 11.19 9.80 -19.99
CA ARG A 391 10.54 8.78 -20.82
C ARG A 391 11.06 7.36 -20.60
N ARG A 392 12.12 7.16 -19.82
CA ARG A 392 12.64 5.83 -19.45
C ARG A 392 12.15 5.39 -18.07
N VAL A 393 11.65 6.30 -17.24
CA VAL A 393 11.12 6.00 -15.90
C VAL A 393 9.89 5.08 -16.03
N PRO A 394 9.96 3.81 -15.58
CA PRO A 394 8.95 2.79 -15.89
C PRO A 394 7.52 3.19 -15.49
N GLU A 395 7.36 3.82 -14.33
CA GLU A 395 6.05 4.19 -13.76
C GLU A 395 5.44 5.39 -14.48
N LEU A 396 6.27 6.35 -14.91
CA LEU A 396 5.83 7.47 -15.74
C LEU A 396 5.43 6.97 -17.14
N VAL A 397 6.19 6.04 -17.72
CA VAL A 397 5.85 5.42 -19.02
C VAL A 397 4.55 4.63 -18.92
N LEU A 398 4.37 3.86 -17.85
CA LEU A 398 3.13 3.15 -17.58
C LEU A 398 1.95 4.13 -17.50
N LEU A 399 2.09 5.22 -16.75
CA LEU A 399 1.05 6.23 -16.62
C LEU A 399 0.73 6.89 -17.97
N ALA A 400 1.76 7.30 -18.71
CA ALA A 400 1.62 7.94 -20.00
C ALA A 400 0.87 7.06 -21.00
N ASN A 401 1.19 5.76 -21.05
CA ASN A 401 0.48 4.78 -21.86
C ASN A 401 -1.02 4.70 -21.51
N ARG A 402 -1.32 4.63 -20.21
CA ARG A 402 -2.69 4.55 -19.72
C ARG A 402 -3.48 5.81 -20.03
N VAL A 403 -2.88 6.99 -19.86
CA VAL A 403 -3.49 8.29 -20.17
C VAL A 403 -3.70 8.45 -21.68
N ALA A 404 -2.71 8.14 -22.51
CA ALA A 404 -2.82 8.21 -23.97
C ALA A 404 -3.92 7.27 -24.51
N LYS A 405 -4.01 6.04 -23.99
CA LYS A 405 -5.09 5.10 -24.32
C LYS A 405 -6.47 5.66 -23.94
N GLN A 406 -6.55 6.30 -22.78
CA GLN A 406 -7.78 6.90 -22.29
C GLN A 406 -8.20 8.13 -23.12
N GLU A 407 -7.26 8.96 -23.55
CA GLU A 407 -7.53 10.08 -24.46
C GLU A 407 -8.07 9.62 -25.80
N ILE A 408 -7.46 8.61 -26.42
CA ILE A 408 -7.96 8.03 -27.68
C ILE A 408 -9.39 7.51 -27.50
N ARG A 409 -9.69 6.88 -26.36
CA ARG A 409 -11.02 6.39 -26.04
C ARG A 409 -12.03 7.54 -25.90
N LEU A 410 -11.67 8.62 -25.22
CA LEU A 410 -12.54 9.79 -25.04
C LEU A 410 -12.77 10.54 -26.36
N ALA A 411 -11.71 10.77 -27.14
CA ALA A 411 -11.81 11.39 -28.47
C ALA A 411 -12.74 10.59 -29.39
N ARG A 412 -12.65 9.25 -29.36
CA ARG A 412 -13.56 8.37 -30.11
C ARG A 412 -15.01 8.49 -29.64
N LYS A 413 -15.26 8.57 -28.32
CA LYS A 413 -16.62 8.77 -27.79
C LYS A 413 -17.19 10.12 -28.25
N GLN A 414 -16.40 11.19 -28.17
CA GLN A 414 -16.80 12.52 -28.63
C GLN A 414 -17.07 12.55 -30.14
N ALA A 415 -16.24 11.88 -30.96
CA ALA A 415 -16.49 11.78 -32.41
C ALA A 415 -17.82 11.06 -32.71
N LYS A 416 -18.10 9.94 -32.02
CA LYS A 416 -19.38 9.22 -32.14
C LYS A 416 -20.58 10.06 -31.68
N GLU A 417 -20.43 10.87 -30.64
CA GLU A 417 -21.49 11.77 -30.17
C GLU A 417 -21.76 12.91 -31.16
N LYS A 418 -20.71 13.47 -31.78
CA LYS A 418 -20.86 14.47 -32.85
C LYS A 418 -21.57 13.87 -34.07
N GLU A 419 -21.12 12.70 -34.55
CA GLU A 419 -21.77 11.99 -35.66
C GLU A 419 -23.26 11.69 -35.37
N LYS A 420 -23.59 11.27 -34.14
CA LYS A 420 -24.99 11.07 -33.73
C LYS A 420 -25.82 12.36 -33.70
N LYS A 421 -25.21 13.50 -33.39
CA LYS A 421 -25.90 14.81 -33.44
C LYS A 421 -26.13 15.24 -34.88
N ASP A 422 -25.15 15.02 -35.75
CA ASP A 422 -25.23 15.38 -37.18
C ASP A 422 -26.28 14.50 -37.91
N LEU A 423 -26.33 13.20 -37.61
CA LEU A 423 -27.34 12.28 -38.17
C LEU A 423 -28.78 12.62 -37.73
N LYS A 424 -28.97 13.22 -36.56
CA LYS A 424 -30.30 13.68 -36.12
C LYS A 424 -30.74 14.96 -36.85
N ALA A 425 -29.82 15.73 -37.42
CA ALA A 425 -30.11 16.98 -38.10
C ALA A 425 -30.45 16.82 -39.59
N LYS A 426 -30.16 15.66 -40.21
CA LYS A 426 -30.39 15.45 -41.66
C LYS A 426 -31.10 14.12 -41.95
N PRO A 427 -32.39 14.13 -42.28
CA PRO A 427 -33.12 12.92 -42.65
C PRO A 427 -32.95 12.67 -44.16
N THR A 428 -32.02 11.80 -44.61
CA THR A 428 -32.11 11.18 -45.96
C THR A 428 -31.12 10.02 -46.16
N SER A 429 -31.69 8.82 -46.28
CA SER A 429 -31.36 7.70 -47.18
C SER A 429 -29.93 7.59 -47.76
N SER A 430 -29.08 6.80 -47.12
CA SER A 430 -28.24 5.76 -47.77
C SER A 430 -27.38 5.05 -46.72
N ALA A 431 -27.72 3.79 -46.45
CA ALA A 431 -26.99 2.94 -45.50
C ALA A 431 -25.69 2.44 -46.15
N SER A 432 -24.60 3.21 -46.01
CA SER A 432 -23.25 2.70 -46.32
C SER A 432 -22.63 2.08 -45.06
N SER A 433 -22.21 0.83 -45.20
CA SER A 433 -21.65 0.01 -44.12
C SER A 433 -20.33 0.59 -43.61
N SER A 434 -20.37 1.32 -42.50
CA SER A 434 -19.15 1.78 -41.83
C SER A 434 -18.48 0.60 -41.11
N THR A 435 -17.35 0.15 -41.67
CA THR A 435 -16.50 -0.87 -41.06
C THR A 435 -16.06 -0.38 -39.68
N ALA A 436 -16.34 -1.17 -38.65
CA ALA A 436 -16.04 -0.82 -37.27
C ALA A 436 -14.52 -0.61 -37.09
N ALA A 437 -14.08 0.66 -37.10
CA ALA A 437 -12.67 1.00 -36.91
C ALA A 437 -12.13 0.34 -35.64
N LYS A 438 -11.16 -0.57 -35.80
CA LYS A 438 -10.47 -1.25 -34.71
C LYS A 438 -9.87 -0.18 -33.78
N ALA A 439 -9.91 -0.42 -32.48
CA ALA A 439 -9.37 0.52 -31.51
C ALA A 439 -7.85 0.64 -31.72
N ARG A 440 -7.39 1.77 -32.25
CA ARG A 440 -5.96 2.07 -32.41
C ARG A 440 -5.30 2.13 -31.03
N LEU A 441 -4.22 1.39 -30.85
CA LEU A 441 -3.38 1.48 -29.65
C LEU A 441 -2.60 2.82 -29.66
N PRO A 442 -2.29 3.40 -28.49
CA PRO A 442 -1.47 4.60 -28.41
C PRO A 442 -0.12 4.35 -29.06
N THR A 443 0.32 5.26 -29.93
CA THR A 443 1.64 5.16 -30.58
C THR A 443 2.71 5.81 -29.70
N ILE A 444 3.97 5.44 -29.91
CA ILE A 444 5.11 6.06 -29.19
C ILE A 444 5.16 7.57 -29.42
N LYS A 445 4.72 8.05 -30.61
CA LYS A 445 4.58 9.48 -30.90
C LYS A 445 3.54 10.15 -30.01
N ASP A 446 2.43 9.48 -29.71
CA ASP A 446 1.40 10.00 -28.79
C ASP A 446 1.94 10.13 -27.37
N ILE A 447 2.71 9.13 -26.92
CA ILE A 447 3.36 9.13 -25.61
C ILE A 447 4.42 10.24 -25.53
N LYS A 448 5.33 10.34 -26.52
CA LYS A 448 6.34 11.40 -26.61
C LYS A 448 5.68 12.79 -26.55
N ARG A 449 4.59 12.99 -27.30
CA ARG A 449 3.83 14.26 -27.28
C ARG A 449 3.21 14.55 -25.92
N LEU A 450 2.77 13.52 -25.18
CA LEU A 450 2.23 13.69 -23.83
C LEU A 450 3.30 14.17 -22.83
N PHE A 451 4.51 13.59 -22.88
CA PHE A 451 5.65 14.06 -22.08
C PHE A 451 6.04 15.49 -22.41
N ILE A 452 6.27 15.81 -23.70
CA ILE A 452 6.64 17.16 -24.14
C ILE A 452 5.59 18.19 -23.70
N ARG A 453 4.30 17.88 -23.88
CA ARG A 453 3.23 18.78 -23.43
C ARG A 453 3.27 18.98 -21.91
N ALA A 454 3.39 17.91 -21.13
CA ALA A 454 3.40 18.02 -19.67
C ALA A 454 4.60 18.84 -19.15
N VAL A 455 5.79 18.65 -19.74
CA VAL A 455 6.98 19.45 -19.41
C VAL A 455 6.77 20.92 -19.79
N ASN A 456 6.26 21.20 -20.99
CA ASN A 456 5.97 22.58 -21.40
C ASN A 456 4.92 23.25 -20.52
N ASP A 457 3.89 22.51 -20.10
CA ASP A 457 2.86 23.01 -19.19
C ASP A 457 3.50 23.34 -17.82
N LEU A 458 4.32 22.45 -17.26
CA LEU A 458 5.05 22.71 -16.00
C LEU A 458 6.02 23.88 -16.10
N TYR A 459 6.71 24.04 -17.23
CA TYR A 459 7.62 25.16 -17.47
C TYR A 459 6.87 26.48 -17.53
N ARG A 460 5.74 26.54 -18.26
CA ARG A 460 4.88 27.73 -18.37
C ARG A 460 4.22 28.12 -17.05
N GLU A 461 3.93 27.15 -16.20
CA GLU A 461 3.43 27.34 -14.84
C GLU A 461 4.51 27.80 -13.86
N GLY A 462 5.77 27.91 -14.29
CA GLY A 462 6.90 28.24 -13.41
C GLY A 462 7.20 27.17 -12.37
N SER A 463 6.74 25.93 -12.58
CA SER A 463 6.98 24.81 -11.65
C SER A 463 8.33 24.14 -11.88
N ILE A 464 8.90 24.29 -13.08
CA ILE A 464 10.24 23.81 -13.46
C ILE A 464 10.94 24.91 -14.26
N VAL A 465 12.27 24.85 -14.33
CA VAL A 465 13.09 25.78 -15.13
C VAL A 465 14.06 25.01 -16.02
N ILE A 466 14.46 25.61 -17.15
CA ILE A 466 15.54 25.09 -18.00
C ILE A 466 16.87 25.47 -17.36
N TRP A 467 17.81 24.53 -17.29
CA TRP A 467 19.05 24.72 -16.54
C TRP A 467 20.26 24.11 -17.22
N ASP A 468 21.39 24.82 -17.19
CA ASP A 468 22.65 24.40 -17.81
C ASP A 468 23.45 23.46 -16.88
N CYS A 469 22.83 22.37 -16.42
CA CYS A 469 23.49 21.35 -15.60
C CYS A 469 23.68 20.04 -16.37
N PRO A 470 24.58 19.16 -15.88
CA PRO A 470 24.63 17.79 -16.36
C PRO A 470 23.26 17.12 -16.24
N SER A 471 22.83 16.45 -17.31
CA SER A 471 21.62 15.63 -17.28
C SER A 471 21.86 14.31 -16.55
N TYR A 472 20.80 13.75 -15.97
CA TYR A 472 20.84 12.38 -15.48
C TYR A 472 21.14 11.40 -16.62
N SER A 473 22.04 10.44 -16.37
CA SER A 473 22.35 9.44 -17.37
C SER A 473 21.15 8.51 -17.54
N CYS A 474 20.85 8.15 -18.79
CA CYS A 474 19.78 7.19 -19.10
C CYS A 474 20.08 5.79 -18.54
N SER A 475 21.35 5.48 -18.22
CA SER A 475 21.74 4.25 -17.53
C SER A 475 21.21 4.17 -16.09
N ASP A 476 21.06 5.32 -15.42
CA ASP A 476 20.77 5.38 -13.98
C ASP A 476 19.34 4.88 -13.68
N VAL A 477 18.45 4.96 -14.68
CA VAL A 477 17.05 4.52 -14.56
C VAL A 477 16.93 3.01 -14.37
N TYR A 478 17.85 2.22 -14.93
CA TYR A 478 17.74 0.76 -14.89
C TYR A 478 18.19 0.14 -13.55
N GLY A 479 18.88 0.91 -12.71
CA GLY A 479 19.38 0.47 -11.41
C GLY A 479 18.55 0.95 -10.22
N GLY A 480 17.81 2.06 -10.36
CA GLY A 480 17.01 2.64 -9.29
C GLY A 480 15.61 2.03 -9.23
N ASP A 481 15.28 1.37 -8.12
CA ASP A 481 13.90 1.03 -7.82
C ASP A 481 13.12 2.33 -7.51
N THR A 482 12.46 2.92 -8.49
CA THR A 482 11.66 4.14 -8.29
C THR A 482 10.33 3.89 -7.58
N SER A 483 10.07 2.64 -7.14
CA SER A 483 8.83 2.29 -6.46
C SER A 483 8.67 2.99 -5.10
N PHE A 484 9.78 3.33 -4.43
CA PHE A 484 9.77 4.01 -3.12
C PHE A 484 9.11 5.40 -3.15
N LEU A 485 9.08 6.04 -4.33
CA LEU A 485 8.48 7.36 -4.50
C LEU A 485 6.97 7.32 -4.32
N TRP A 486 6.36 6.18 -4.64
CA TRP A 486 4.92 6.04 -4.66
C TRP A 486 4.46 5.38 -3.35
N LYS A 487 3.29 5.78 -2.86
CA LYS A 487 2.59 4.98 -1.84
C LYS A 487 2.24 3.63 -2.47
N THR A 488 3.10 2.64 -2.25
CA THR A 488 2.66 1.27 -2.03
C THR A 488 1.86 1.32 -0.74
N SER A 489 0.60 0.86 -0.73
CA SER A 489 -0.21 0.86 0.51
C SER A 489 0.27 -0.21 1.50
N THR A 490 1.55 -0.57 1.44
CA THR A 490 2.18 -1.59 2.25
C THR A 490 3.11 -0.87 3.22
N SER A 491 2.53 -0.16 4.18
CA SER A 491 3.29 0.27 5.36
C SER A 491 3.53 -0.95 6.25
N MET A 492 4.47 -1.81 5.83
CA MET A 492 5.11 -2.83 6.66
C MET A 492 6.58 -2.43 6.76
N SER A 493 6.89 -1.53 7.70
CA SER A 493 8.27 -1.21 8.07
C SER A 493 8.83 -2.38 8.87
N TYR A 494 9.49 -3.32 8.20
CA TYR A 494 10.46 -4.21 8.85
C TYR A 494 11.86 -3.58 8.72
N PRO A 495 12.70 -3.63 9.77
CA PRO A 495 14.12 -3.35 9.61
C PRO A 495 14.77 -4.43 8.72
N PRO A 496 15.78 -4.09 7.90
CA PRO A 496 16.50 -5.08 7.12
C PRO A 496 17.42 -5.86 8.06
N THR A 497 16.95 -6.99 8.58
CA THR A 497 17.86 -7.96 9.20
C THR A 497 18.70 -8.59 8.11
N ALA A 498 20.00 -8.30 8.14
CA ALA A 498 21.03 -8.94 7.35
C ALA A 498 21.08 -10.43 7.69
N ASP A 499 20.46 -11.26 6.85
CA ASP A 499 20.88 -12.61 6.48
C ASP A 499 19.73 -13.29 5.75
N SER A 500 19.80 -13.34 4.42
CA SER A 500 19.31 -14.47 3.62
C SER A 500 19.65 -14.24 2.15
N THR A 501 20.75 -14.85 1.75
CA THR A 501 21.03 -15.31 0.40
C THR A 501 19.84 -16.01 -0.24
N ALA A 502 19.66 -15.73 -1.53
CA ALA A 502 18.79 -16.45 -2.47
C ALA A 502 17.28 -16.37 -2.22
N ASN A 503 16.66 -15.27 -2.66
CA ASN A 503 15.35 -15.37 -3.29
C ASN A 503 15.23 -14.39 -4.45
N SER A 504 14.78 -14.95 -5.57
CA SER A 504 14.83 -14.42 -6.92
C SER A 504 14.23 -13.03 -7.05
N SER A 505 15.07 -12.06 -7.44
CA SER A 505 14.65 -10.84 -8.10
C SER A 505 13.95 -11.23 -9.40
N SER A 506 12.64 -11.46 -9.29
CA SER A 506 11.76 -11.51 -10.45
C SER A 506 11.74 -10.08 -11.00
N LYS A 507 12.74 -9.74 -11.82
CA LYS A 507 12.67 -8.59 -12.74
C LYS A 507 11.34 -8.76 -13.46
N SER A 508 10.36 -7.98 -13.03
CA SER A 508 9.06 -7.86 -13.67
C SER A 508 9.26 -7.14 -15.00
N THR A 509 9.91 -7.81 -15.94
CA THR A 509 9.97 -7.47 -17.36
C THR A 509 8.64 -7.84 -18.04
N LEU A 510 7.54 -7.84 -17.31
CA LEU A 510 6.18 -7.95 -17.83
C LEU A 510 5.64 -6.55 -18.11
N LEU A 511 6.37 -5.77 -18.91
CA LEU A 511 5.64 -4.97 -19.88
C LEU A 511 4.89 -5.99 -20.73
N PRO A 512 3.56 -5.86 -20.90
CA PRO A 512 2.77 -6.81 -21.67
C PRO A 512 3.48 -6.96 -23.01
N ASN A 513 3.93 -8.18 -23.28
CA ASN A 513 4.67 -8.54 -24.46
C ASN A 513 3.90 -8.03 -25.68
N LEU A 514 4.30 -6.86 -26.17
CA LEU A 514 3.70 -6.19 -27.31
C LEU A 514 4.37 -6.79 -28.54
N GLU A 515 4.37 -8.13 -28.60
CA GLU A 515 5.12 -8.98 -29.53
C GLU A 515 4.50 -8.97 -30.94
N GLY A 516 3.54 -8.09 -31.20
CA GLY A 516 2.99 -7.82 -32.52
C GLY A 516 3.78 -6.74 -33.26
N GLU A 517 4.90 -7.13 -33.87
CA GLU A 517 5.44 -6.57 -35.12
C GLU A 517 5.55 -5.04 -35.26
N SER A 518 6.08 -4.33 -34.26
CA SER A 518 6.59 -2.96 -34.51
C SER A 518 7.99 -2.81 -33.95
N LYS A 519 8.96 -3.23 -34.78
CA LYS A 519 10.42 -3.12 -34.58
C LYS A 519 10.91 -1.67 -34.44
N ASP A 520 10.03 -0.69 -34.65
CA ASP A 520 10.32 0.76 -34.68
C ASP A 520 10.19 1.44 -33.31
N GLY A 521 10.24 0.67 -32.22
CA GLY A 521 9.83 1.12 -30.89
C GLY A 521 10.94 1.52 -29.92
N GLU A 522 12.19 1.48 -30.34
CA GLU A 522 13.32 1.80 -29.47
C GLU A 522 13.32 3.29 -29.11
N LEU A 523 13.36 3.60 -27.81
CA LEU A 523 13.47 4.97 -27.33
C LEU A 523 14.83 5.52 -27.78
N SER A 524 14.84 6.45 -28.73
CA SER A 524 16.07 7.10 -29.21
C SER A 524 16.94 7.56 -28.04
N ASP A 525 18.25 7.41 -28.20
CA ASP A 525 19.22 7.94 -27.24
C ASP A 525 19.04 9.46 -27.05
N PRO A 526 19.31 9.97 -25.84
CA PRO A 526 19.20 11.40 -25.56
C PRO A 526 20.09 12.19 -26.52
N ASP A 527 19.54 13.26 -27.09
CA ASP A 527 20.34 14.24 -27.84
C ASP A 527 21.25 14.99 -26.85
N SER A 528 22.52 15.18 -27.19
CA SER A 528 23.46 15.96 -26.38
C SER A 528 23.01 17.41 -26.18
N ASN A 529 22.15 17.92 -27.07
CA ASN A 529 21.58 19.27 -27.01
C ASN A 529 20.15 19.29 -26.45
N GLU A 530 19.70 18.22 -25.79
CA GLU A 530 18.37 18.20 -25.19
C GLU A 530 18.31 19.12 -23.96
N ASP A 531 17.27 19.97 -23.91
CA ASP A 531 17.01 20.83 -22.76
C ASP A 531 16.92 20.00 -21.47
N VAL A 532 17.56 20.52 -20.43
CA VAL A 532 17.61 19.91 -19.11
C VAL A 532 16.74 20.70 -18.16
N TYR A 533 15.82 20.03 -17.48
CA TYR A 533 14.82 20.66 -16.62
C TYR A 533 15.09 20.34 -15.14
N ILE A 534 14.99 21.35 -14.28
CA ILE A 534 15.06 21.20 -12.82
C ILE A 534 13.74 21.63 -12.20
N SER A 535 13.33 20.94 -11.13
CA SER A 535 12.17 21.36 -10.36
C SER A 535 12.42 22.65 -9.57
N LEU A 536 11.53 23.63 -9.71
CA LEU A 536 11.64 24.90 -8.99
C LEU A 536 11.14 24.72 -7.55
N THR A 537 12.04 24.31 -6.66
CA THR A 537 11.77 24.23 -5.22
C THR A 537 12.19 25.54 -4.52
N PRO A 538 11.56 25.90 -3.40
CA PRO A 538 11.98 27.07 -2.61
C PRO A 538 13.46 27.01 -2.22
N VAL A 539 13.96 25.81 -1.89
CA VAL A 539 15.36 25.55 -1.53
C VAL A 539 16.32 25.86 -2.69
N PHE A 540 15.96 25.44 -3.90
CA PHE A 540 16.77 25.71 -5.09
C PHE A 540 16.75 27.20 -5.44
N LEU A 541 15.57 27.81 -5.50
CA LEU A 541 15.44 29.23 -5.84
C LEU A 541 16.08 30.14 -4.78
N ALA A 542 16.04 29.76 -3.50
CA ALA A 542 16.72 30.46 -2.41
C ALA A 542 18.22 30.63 -2.66
N LYS A 543 18.91 29.58 -3.13
CA LYS A 543 20.34 29.65 -3.48
C LYS A 543 20.61 30.67 -4.59
N CYS A 544 19.75 30.71 -5.60
CA CYS A 544 19.85 31.72 -6.66
C CYS A 544 19.56 33.14 -6.15
N LEU A 545 18.63 33.28 -5.21
CA LEU A 545 18.29 34.58 -4.62
C LEU A 545 19.41 35.14 -3.74
N GLU A 546 20.21 34.31 -3.08
CA GLU A 546 21.40 34.76 -2.32
C GLU A 546 22.40 35.50 -3.22
N GLU A 547 22.58 35.05 -4.46
CA GLU A 547 23.44 35.74 -5.43
C GLU A 547 22.80 37.02 -5.98
N VAL A 548 21.48 37.02 -6.12
CA VAL A 548 20.71 38.12 -6.74
C VAL A 548 20.41 39.28 -5.79
N ILE A 549 20.18 39.01 -4.50
CA ILE A 549 19.82 40.04 -3.51
C ILE A 549 20.86 41.19 -3.46
N PRO A 550 22.18 40.92 -3.32
CA PRO A 550 23.18 41.99 -3.30
C PRO A 550 23.19 42.84 -4.58
N ILE A 551 22.98 42.21 -5.74
CA ILE A 551 22.96 42.88 -7.05
C ILE A 551 21.78 43.85 -7.14
N VAL A 552 20.59 43.41 -6.72
CA VAL A 552 19.38 44.24 -6.72
C VAL A 552 19.48 45.37 -5.71
N GLN A 553 20.01 45.11 -4.51
CA GLN A 553 20.25 46.15 -3.50
C GLN A 553 21.17 47.25 -4.01
N GLU A 554 22.28 46.90 -4.67
CA GLU A 554 23.22 47.89 -5.21
C GLU A 554 22.59 48.70 -6.36
N LYS A 555 21.78 48.07 -7.21
CA LYS A 555 21.03 48.78 -8.27
C LYS A 555 20.02 49.78 -7.68
N GLU A 556 19.28 49.38 -6.65
CA GLU A 556 18.32 50.26 -5.97
C GLU A 556 19.04 51.41 -5.23
N ARG A 557 20.20 51.13 -4.59
CA ARG A 557 21.05 52.16 -3.99
C ARG A 557 21.49 53.22 -5.00
N LYS A 558 21.93 52.79 -6.18
CA LYS A 558 22.32 53.70 -7.29
C LYS A 558 21.14 54.54 -7.80
N ARG A 559 19.94 53.96 -7.91
CA ARG A 559 18.71 54.67 -8.31
C ARG A 559 18.28 55.72 -7.28
N VAL A 560 18.44 55.43 -5.99
CA VAL A 560 18.13 56.40 -4.93
C VAL A 560 19.17 57.53 -4.91
N ALA A 561 20.46 57.21 -5.05
CA ALA A 561 21.53 58.21 -5.08
C ALA A 561 21.35 59.24 -6.21
N SER A 562 20.89 58.80 -7.40
CA SER A 562 20.61 59.70 -8.51
C SER A 562 19.38 60.59 -8.31
N SER A 563 18.47 60.24 -7.39
CA SER A 563 17.26 61.03 -7.12
C SER A 563 17.49 62.26 -6.24
N GLY A 564 18.69 62.42 -5.66
CA GLY A 564 19.07 63.57 -4.82
C GLY A 564 18.33 63.67 -3.48
N ARG A 565 17.45 62.71 -3.15
CA ARG A 565 16.73 62.67 -1.88
C ARG A 565 17.38 61.66 -0.93
N PRO A 566 17.75 62.07 0.30
CA PRO A 566 18.21 61.13 1.31
C PRO A 566 17.03 60.20 1.69
N GLN A 567 17.02 58.98 1.15
CA GLN A 567 16.12 57.93 1.61
C GLN A 567 16.84 56.98 2.57
N PRO A 568 16.13 56.47 3.60
CA PRO A 568 16.66 55.42 4.45
C PRO A 568 17.02 54.19 3.61
N TYR A 569 18.04 53.45 4.04
CA TYR A 569 18.52 52.25 3.39
C TYR A 569 17.35 51.28 3.14
N ARG A 570 17.27 50.79 1.89
CA ARG A 570 16.20 49.91 1.40
C ARG A 570 16.80 48.57 0.99
N GLY A 571 16.22 47.48 1.45
CA GLY A 571 16.55 46.13 0.98
C GLY A 571 16.05 45.88 -0.45
N ALA A 572 16.27 44.68 -0.99
CA ALA A 572 15.76 44.28 -2.30
C ALA A 572 14.25 44.03 -2.21
N SER A 573 13.45 44.66 -3.08
CA SER A 573 12.02 44.34 -3.16
C SER A 573 11.79 43.05 -3.96
N VAL A 574 10.71 42.33 -3.65
CA VAL A 574 10.33 41.08 -4.34
C VAL A 574 10.17 41.31 -5.85
N GLU A 575 9.57 42.43 -6.25
CA GLU A 575 9.41 42.79 -7.67
C GLU A 575 10.75 43.09 -8.33
N GLY A 576 11.69 43.71 -7.60
CA GLY A 576 13.04 43.98 -8.07
C GLY A 576 13.84 42.69 -8.31
N LEU A 577 13.71 41.72 -7.40
CA LEU A 577 14.29 40.39 -7.53
C LEU A 577 13.70 39.65 -8.73
N LEU A 578 12.37 39.59 -8.84
CA LEU A 578 11.68 38.94 -9.95
C LEU A 578 12.03 39.57 -11.31
N HIS A 579 12.06 40.91 -11.37
CA HIS A 579 12.46 41.62 -12.57
C HIS A 579 13.90 41.31 -12.98
N HIS A 580 14.82 41.21 -12.01
CA HIS A 580 16.20 40.83 -12.30
C HIS A 580 16.32 39.39 -12.78
N LEU A 581 15.63 38.43 -12.14
CA LEU A 581 15.63 37.03 -12.58
C LEU A 581 15.15 36.90 -14.03
N LYS A 582 14.07 37.60 -14.39
CA LYS A 582 13.51 37.59 -15.75
C LYS A 582 14.38 38.26 -16.83
N THR A 583 15.56 38.76 -16.47
CA THR A 583 16.55 39.17 -17.50
C THR A 583 17.24 37.98 -18.16
N ASP A 584 17.17 36.79 -17.54
CA ASP A 584 17.60 35.52 -18.11
C ASP A 584 16.37 34.69 -18.51
N ASP A 585 16.38 34.18 -19.75
CA ASP A 585 15.29 33.41 -20.36
C ASP A 585 14.89 32.19 -19.52
N LYS A 586 15.82 31.62 -18.74
CA LYS A 586 15.57 30.47 -17.84
C LYS A 586 14.50 30.75 -16.80
N TRP A 587 14.35 32.01 -16.38
CA TRP A 587 13.42 32.43 -15.33
C TRP A 587 12.16 33.12 -15.87
N THR A 588 11.93 33.09 -17.18
CA THR A 588 10.81 33.78 -17.85
C THR A 588 9.46 33.55 -17.17
N PHE A 589 9.21 32.30 -16.75
CA PHE A 589 7.93 31.87 -16.17
C PHE A 589 7.92 31.81 -14.64
N VAL A 590 8.96 32.30 -13.95
CA VAL A 590 8.93 32.39 -12.49
C VAL A 590 7.83 33.38 -12.06
N HIS A 591 7.08 32.97 -11.04
CA HIS A 591 6.01 33.76 -10.43
C HIS A 591 6.47 34.43 -9.14
N ILE A 592 5.77 35.49 -8.74
CA ILE A 592 6.05 36.23 -7.51
C ILE A 592 5.94 35.34 -6.26
N ASP A 593 4.90 34.49 -6.21
CA ASP A 593 4.67 33.54 -5.11
C ASP A 593 5.86 32.58 -4.90
N SER A 594 6.54 32.18 -5.98
CA SER A 594 7.74 31.33 -5.89
C SER A 594 8.91 32.06 -5.23
N VAL A 595 9.10 33.34 -5.57
CA VAL A 595 10.14 34.20 -4.97
C VAL A 595 9.83 34.44 -3.50
N GLU A 596 8.58 34.74 -3.15
CA GLU A 596 8.15 34.91 -1.75
C GLU A 596 8.36 33.64 -0.92
N ALA A 597 8.00 32.47 -1.47
CA ALA A 597 8.22 31.20 -0.80
C ALA A 597 9.71 30.91 -0.57
N ALA A 598 10.58 31.24 -1.54
CA ALA A 598 12.02 31.08 -1.40
C ALA A 598 12.64 32.08 -0.40
N LEU A 599 12.15 33.32 -0.35
CA LEU A 599 12.57 34.32 0.63
C LEU A 599 12.14 33.94 2.05
N LYS A 600 10.92 33.44 2.21
CA LYS A 600 10.44 32.89 3.48
C LYS A 600 11.30 31.71 3.93
N TYR A 601 11.69 30.84 3.00
CA TYR A 601 12.64 29.75 3.30
C TYR A 601 14.01 30.28 3.78
N LEU A 602 14.56 31.32 3.14
CA LEU A 602 15.79 31.97 3.60
C LEU A 602 15.64 32.62 4.98
N GLU A 603 14.46 33.16 5.30
CA GLU A 603 14.13 33.72 6.61
C GLU A 603 14.11 32.66 7.71
N GLU A 604 13.42 31.55 7.44
CA GLU A 604 13.33 30.41 8.36
C GLU A 604 14.72 29.80 8.64
N ASP A 605 15.61 29.83 7.65
CA ASP A 605 17.00 29.35 7.76
C ASP A 605 17.96 30.42 8.34
N GLY A 606 17.46 31.61 8.69
CA GLY A 606 18.24 32.71 9.26
C GLY A 606 19.23 33.36 8.29
N ARG A 607 19.15 33.05 6.98
CA ARG A 607 20.06 33.55 5.94
C ARG A 607 19.61 34.85 5.30
N ALA A 608 18.33 35.18 5.40
CA ALA A 608 17.80 36.48 5.02
C ALA A 608 16.78 36.97 6.05
N TRP A 609 16.44 38.25 5.99
CA TRP A 609 15.41 38.85 6.85
C TRP A 609 14.71 39.99 6.11
N MET A 610 13.46 40.28 6.52
CA MET A 610 12.65 41.34 5.92
C MET A 610 12.89 42.70 6.61
N SER A 611 13.56 43.62 5.93
CA SER A 611 13.84 45.00 6.36
C SER A 611 12.67 45.97 6.17
N GLY A 612 11.47 45.62 6.67
CA GLY A 612 10.27 46.44 6.58
C GLY A 612 9.75 46.69 5.15
N LYS A 613 8.43 46.94 4.99
CA LYS A 613 7.79 47.22 3.70
C LYS A 613 8.08 46.17 2.59
N GLY A 614 8.23 44.89 2.95
CA GLY A 614 8.47 43.80 1.98
C GLY A 614 9.85 43.84 1.32
N GLN A 615 10.84 44.48 1.95
CA GLN A 615 12.21 44.52 1.45
C GLN A 615 13.08 43.49 2.14
N TRP A 616 14.00 42.87 1.41
CA TRP A 616 14.77 41.72 1.87
C TRP A 616 16.27 41.98 1.87
N GLN A 617 16.95 41.45 2.89
CA GLN A 617 18.39 41.53 3.06
C GLN A 617 18.97 40.20 3.52
N LEU A 618 20.21 39.92 3.13
CA LEU A 618 20.94 38.76 3.65
C LEU A 618 21.42 39.04 5.07
N THR A 619 21.43 38.00 5.89
CA THR A 619 22.07 38.00 7.21
C THR A 619 23.57 37.87 6.97
N VAL A 620 24.35 38.82 7.52
CA VAL A 620 25.81 38.88 7.37
C VAL A 620 26.50 37.95 8.36
#